data_AF-B3SDN3-F1
#
_entry.id   AF-B3SDN3-F1
#
_cell.length_a   1.000
_cell.length_b   1.000
_cell.length_c   1.000
_cell.angle_alpha   90.00
_cell.angle_beta   90.00
_cell.angle_gamma   90.00
#
_symmetry.space_group_name_H-M   'P 1'
#
loop_
_entity.id
_entity.type
_entity.pdbx_description
1 polymer ?
#
loop_
_entity_poly.entity_id
_entity_poly.type
_entity_poly.pdbx_seq_one_letter_code
_entity_poly.pdbx_strand_id
1 'polypeptide(L)'
;MAIHAGPIKFALIILFHLSILIHQSLNSPYISKRHLNFKYHEECYKLEKSGACDENAICITHKHNESLIHKCHCISGYAGNGTYCEEINECKHSKAACPFRHKVCINVPRSYKCICYPEDIGPRYHRRNCSRKIYI
;
A
#
# COMPACT_ATOMS: atom_id res chain seq x y z
N MET A 1 -53.88 -33.52 2.52
CA MET A 1 -54.20 -32.53 3.57
C MET A 1 -53.31 -31.31 3.37
N ALA A 2 -53.86 -30.23 2.79
CA ALA A 2 -53.14 -28.98 2.59
C ALA A 2 -53.20 -28.15 3.87
N ILE A 3 -52.07 -28.00 4.56
CA ILE A 3 -51.96 -27.18 5.77
C ILE A 3 -51.97 -25.71 5.31
N HIS A 4 -53.12 -25.04 5.41
CA HIS A 4 -53.20 -23.59 5.24
C HIS A 4 -52.36 -22.92 6.34
N ALA A 5 -51.21 -22.37 5.98
CA ALA A 5 -50.45 -21.50 6.87
C ALA A 5 -51.23 -20.17 6.98
N GLY A 6 -51.90 -19.96 8.12
CA GLY A 6 -52.66 -18.72 8.38
C GLY A 6 -51.79 -17.46 8.40
N PRO A 7 -52.40 -16.27 8.34
CA PRO A 7 -51.71 -14.98 8.19
C PRO A 7 -50.68 -14.71 9.30
N ILE A 8 -50.89 -15.27 10.49
CA ILE A 8 -49.99 -15.15 11.64
C ILE A 8 -48.66 -15.89 11.40
N LYS A 9 -48.68 -17.07 10.76
CA LYS A 9 -47.44 -17.80 10.43
C LYS A 9 -46.63 -17.07 9.36
N PHE A 10 -47.31 -16.44 8.40
CA PHE A 10 -46.65 -15.57 7.42
C PHE A 10 -46.02 -14.34 8.06
N ALA A 11 -46.71 -13.68 8.99
CA ALA A 11 -46.17 -12.53 9.73
C ALA A 11 -44.90 -12.89 10.53
N LEU A 12 -44.88 -14.05 11.20
CA LEU A 12 -43.71 -14.51 11.96
C LEU A 12 -42.50 -14.82 11.06
N ILE A 13 -42.73 -15.39 9.88
CA ILE A 13 -41.66 -15.66 8.89
C ILE A 13 -41.09 -14.33 8.36
N ILE A 14 -41.94 -13.34 8.10
CA ILE A 14 -41.52 -12.01 7.65
C ILE A 14 -40.68 -11.32 8.74
N LEU A 15 -41.12 -11.35 10.00
CA LEU A 15 -40.38 -10.77 11.12
C LEU A 15 -39.01 -11.45 11.34
N PHE A 16 -38.94 -12.77 11.16
CA PHE A 16 -37.70 -13.53 11.23
C PHE A 16 -36.74 -13.20 10.07
N HIS A 17 -37.25 -13.03 8.84
CA HIS A 17 -36.41 -12.59 7.73
C HIS A 17 -35.95 -11.14 7.84
N LEU A 18 -36.80 -10.24 8.36
CA LEU A 18 -36.42 -8.85 8.63
C LEU A 18 -35.32 -8.76 9.69
N SER A 19 -35.38 -9.56 10.77
CA SER A 19 -34.32 -9.59 11.78
C SER A 19 -33.00 -10.15 11.25
N ILE A 20 -33.04 -11.15 10.36
CA ILE A 20 -31.85 -11.69 9.68
C ILE A 20 -31.22 -10.65 8.74
N LEU A 21 -32.03 -9.94 7.95
CA LEU A 21 -31.55 -8.88 7.05
C LEU A 21 -30.91 -7.71 7.84
N ILE A 22 -31.49 -7.35 8.99
CA ILE A 22 -30.90 -6.37 9.91
C ILE A 22 -29.55 -6.87 10.44
N HIS A 23 -29.46 -8.14 10.88
CA HIS A 23 -28.21 -8.74 11.34
C HIS A 23 -27.13 -8.81 10.24
N GLN A 24 -27.50 -9.12 8.99
CA GLN A 24 -26.59 -9.14 7.85
C GLN A 24 -26.11 -7.74 7.46
N SER A 25 -26.94 -6.71 7.64
CA SER A 25 -26.54 -5.32 7.40
C SER A 25 -25.51 -4.82 8.42
N LEU A 26 -25.63 -5.23 9.68
CA LEU A 26 -24.73 -4.84 10.77
C LEU A 26 -23.42 -5.65 10.80
N ASN A 27 -23.44 -6.90 10.30
CA ASN A 27 -22.26 -7.75 10.16
C ASN A 27 -21.63 -7.68 8.75
N SER A 28 -22.02 -6.70 7.94
CA SER A 28 -21.47 -6.54 6.60
C SER A 28 -19.97 -6.20 6.69
N PRO A 29 -19.08 -6.93 5.97
CA PRO A 29 -17.66 -6.60 5.90
C PRO A 29 -17.39 -5.23 5.24
N TYR A 30 -18.41 -4.59 4.66
CA TYR A 30 -18.37 -3.23 4.12
C TYR A 30 -18.61 -2.13 5.16
N ILE A 31 -19.17 -2.45 6.33
CA ILE A 31 -19.03 -1.57 7.50
C ILE A 31 -17.60 -1.77 7.97
N SER A 32 -16.73 -1.00 7.32
CA SER A 32 -15.31 -0.89 7.57
C SER A 32 -15.02 -1.06 9.05
N LYS A 33 -14.05 -1.92 9.37
CA LYS A 33 -13.30 -1.94 10.63
C LYS A 33 -12.56 -0.61 10.86
N ARG A 34 -13.26 0.52 10.73
CA ARG A 34 -12.79 1.90 10.92
C ARG A 34 -12.72 2.28 12.39
N HIS A 35 -12.81 1.30 13.28
CA HIS A 35 -12.16 1.33 14.59
C HIS A 35 -10.71 0.79 14.50
N LEU A 36 -9.98 1.07 13.41
CA LEU A 36 -8.54 1.27 13.55
C LEU A 36 -8.38 2.49 14.48
N ASN A 37 -8.29 2.19 15.77
CA ASN A 37 -7.96 3.06 16.90
C ASN A 37 -8.01 4.56 16.56
N PHE A 38 -9.14 5.23 16.81
CA PHE A 38 -9.45 6.62 16.42
C PHE A 38 -8.29 7.61 16.66
N LYS A 39 -7.49 7.40 17.71
CA LYS A 39 -6.29 8.17 18.03
C LYS A 39 -5.14 8.06 17.01
N TYR A 40 -4.97 6.90 16.36
CA TYR A 40 -3.96 6.69 15.31
C TYR A 40 -4.21 7.56 14.08
N HIS A 41 -5.47 7.71 13.69
CA HIS A 41 -5.84 8.44 12.48
C HIS A 41 -5.85 9.95 12.72
N GLU A 42 -6.25 10.41 13.90
CA GLU A 42 -6.38 11.84 14.19
C GLU A 42 -5.04 12.60 14.17
N GLU A 43 -4.01 12.07 14.82
CA GLU A 43 -2.71 12.77 14.94
C GLU A 43 -1.95 12.80 13.61
N CYS A 44 -1.93 11.68 12.86
CA CYS A 44 -1.35 11.70 11.51
C CYS A 44 -2.13 12.59 10.55
N TYR A 45 -3.46 12.63 10.64
CA TYR A 45 -4.27 13.56 9.85
C TYR A 45 -3.91 15.02 10.12
N LYS A 46 -3.67 15.40 11.39
CA LYS A 46 -3.23 16.76 11.76
C LYS A 46 -1.84 17.08 11.18
N LEU A 47 -0.87 16.16 11.31
CA LEU A 47 0.49 16.32 10.81
C LEU A 47 0.55 16.47 9.28
N GLU A 48 -0.23 15.68 8.55
CA GLU A 48 -0.33 15.77 7.10
C GLU A 48 -1.00 17.08 6.68
N LYS A 49 -2.07 17.50 7.38
CA LYS A 49 -2.80 18.71 7.03
C LYS A 49 -2.03 20.00 7.32
N SER A 50 -1.11 19.99 8.28
CA SER A 50 -0.27 21.16 8.59
C SER A 50 0.91 21.34 7.63
N GLY A 51 1.15 20.39 6.72
CA GLY A 51 2.33 20.41 5.84
C GLY A 51 3.65 20.17 6.60
N ALA A 52 3.59 19.51 7.75
CA ALA A 52 4.78 19.22 8.56
C ALA A 52 5.64 18.09 7.97
N CYS A 53 5.04 17.18 7.20
CA CYS A 53 5.76 16.16 6.45
C CYS A 53 6.12 16.66 5.05
N ASP A 54 7.25 16.18 4.53
CA ASP A 54 7.63 16.37 3.13
C ASP A 54 6.57 15.76 2.18
N GLU A 55 6.45 16.27 0.95
CA GLU A 55 5.54 15.71 -0.07
C GLU A 55 5.88 14.26 -0.44
N ASN A 56 7.14 13.86 -0.25
CA ASN A 56 7.65 12.50 -0.44
C ASN A 56 7.74 11.73 0.88
N ALA A 57 6.94 12.11 1.88
CA ALA A 57 6.82 11.40 3.15
C ALA A 57 5.38 11.02 3.47
N ILE A 58 5.23 10.00 4.33
CA ILE A 58 3.96 9.57 4.90
C ILE A 58 4.05 9.66 6.43
N CYS A 59 2.94 9.98 7.09
CA CYS A 59 2.89 9.88 8.54
C CYS A 59 2.72 8.41 8.96
N ILE A 60 3.61 7.93 9.81
CA ILE A 60 3.52 6.61 10.42
C ILE A 60 3.44 6.72 11.94
N THR A 61 2.66 5.82 12.53
CA THR A 61 2.50 5.74 13.99
C THR A 61 3.23 4.52 14.52
N HIS A 62 4.16 4.74 15.43
CA HIS A 62 4.86 3.69 16.16
C HIS A 62 4.36 3.61 17.59
N LYS A 63 4.17 2.39 18.09
CA LYS A 63 3.93 2.15 19.52
C LYS A 63 5.28 2.03 20.22
N HIS A 64 5.49 2.84 21.25
CA HIS A 64 6.66 2.78 22.12
C HIS A 64 6.17 2.65 23.56
N ASN A 65 6.35 1.45 24.15
CA ASN A 65 5.73 1.03 25.40
C ASN A 65 4.20 1.21 25.35
N GLU A 66 3.63 2.05 26.22
CA GLU A 66 2.20 2.37 26.27
C GLU A 66 1.85 3.67 25.52
N SER A 67 2.83 4.32 24.89
CA SER A 67 2.65 5.56 24.14
C SER A 67 2.66 5.35 22.63
N LEU A 68 1.94 6.21 21.91
CA LEU A 68 1.97 6.30 20.46
C LEU A 68 2.83 7.48 20.04
N ILE A 69 3.69 7.26 19.06
CA ILE A 69 4.59 8.26 18.49
C ILE A 69 4.24 8.40 17.01
N HIS A 70 3.93 9.61 16.56
CA HIS A 70 3.61 9.93 15.19
C HIS A 70 4.79 10.64 14.54
N LYS A 71 5.31 10.12 13.42
CA LYS A 71 6.47 10.69 12.73
C LYS A 71 6.30 10.58 11.22
N CYS A 72 6.82 11.56 10.50
CA CYS A 72 6.94 11.49 9.05
C CYS A 72 8.05 10.49 8.68
N HIS A 73 7.82 9.72 7.63
CA HIS A 73 8.77 8.75 7.08
C HIS A 73 8.80 8.89 5.58
N CYS A 74 10.01 9.03 5.00
CA CYS A 74 10.17 9.13 3.56
C CYS A 74 9.61 7.88 2.87
N ILE A 75 8.92 8.07 1.75
CA ILE A 75 8.42 6.95 0.94
C ILE A 75 9.59 6.21 0.27
N SER A 76 9.34 4.97 -0.17
CA SER A 76 10.33 4.17 -0.89
C SER A 76 10.95 4.94 -2.06
N GLY A 77 12.27 4.85 -2.20
CA GLY A 77 13.05 5.62 -3.18
C GLY A 77 13.50 7.00 -2.67
N TYR A 78 13.19 7.37 -1.42
CA TYR A 78 13.65 8.61 -0.79
C TYR A 78 14.29 8.34 0.57
N ALA A 79 15.23 9.19 0.97
CA ALA A 79 15.92 9.17 2.26
C ALA A 79 15.87 10.53 2.93
N GLY A 80 15.93 10.56 4.26
CA GLY A 80 15.90 11.80 5.02
C GLY A 80 15.26 11.61 6.39
N ASN A 81 14.79 12.71 6.97
CA ASN A 81 14.18 12.74 8.31
C ASN A 81 12.64 12.73 8.28
N GLY A 82 12.03 12.68 7.09
CA GLY A 82 10.59 12.70 6.89
C GLY A 82 9.96 14.09 6.76
N THR A 83 10.61 15.14 7.27
CA THR A 83 10.23 16.55 6.98
C THR A 83 11.02 17.12 5.80
N TYR A 84 12.10 16.45 5.44
CA TYR A 84 12.87 16.63 4.22
C TYR A 84 13.22 15.25 3.69
N CYS A 85 12.82 14.96 2.46
CA CYS A 85 13.09 13.70 1.79
C CYS A 85 13.78 13.95 0.45
N GLU A 86 15.02 13.50 0.33
CA GLU A 86 15.76 13.53 -0.93
C GLU A 86 15.62 12.21 -1.67
N GLU A 87 15.55 12.28 -3.00
CA GLU A 87 15.53 11.09 -3.83
C GLU A 87 16.84 10.29 -3.68
N ILE A 88 16.70 9.01 -3.41
CA ILE A 88 17.83 8.09 -3.40
C ILE A 88 18.24 7.86 -4.85
N ASN A 89 19.53 8.09 -5.14
CA ASN A 89 20.10 7.67 -6.40
C ASN A 89 20.78 6.32 -6.22
N GLU A 90 20.03 5.24 -6.43
CA GLU A 90 20.54 3.87 -6.27
C GLU A 90 21.68 3.58 -7.26
N CYS A 91 21.72 4.28 -8.41
CA CYS A 91 22.79 4.13 -9.40
C CYS A 91 24.15 4.65 -8.94
N LYS A 92 24.23 5.49 -7.89
CA LYS A 92 25.53 5.85 -7.27
C LYS A 92 26.26 4.62 -6.72
N HIS A 93 25.53 3.57 -6.36
CA HIS A 93 26.06 2.26 -5.98
C HIS A 93 25.84 1.24 -7.11
N SER A 94 26.19 1.62 -8.34
CA SER A 94 25.87 0.93 -9.61
C SER A 94 26.08 -0.60 -9.60
N LYS A 95 27.11 -1.10 -8.92
CA LYS A 95 27.39 -2.55 -8.79
C LYS A 95 26.36 -3.30 -7.92
N ALA A 96 25.78 -2.63 -6.93
CA ALA A 96 24.72 -3.17 -6.07
C ALA A 96 23.34 -3.01 -6.73
N ALA A 97 23.09 -1.88 -7.39
CA ALA A 97 21.82 -1.62 -8.08
C ALA A 97 21.62 -2.53 -9.30
N CYS A 98 22.65 -2.72 -10.12
CA CYS A 98 22.61 -3.65 -11.26
C CYS A 98 23.68 -4.74 -11.09
N PRO A 99 23.38 -5.84 -10.38
CA PRO A 99 24.38 -6.86 -10.02
C PRO A 99 24.86 -7.72 -11.20
N PHE A 100 24.22 -7.61 -12.37
CA PHE A 100 24.55 -8.39 -13.55
C PHE A 100 25.57 -7.66 -14.44
N ARG A 101 26.47 -8.43 -15.08
CA ARG A 101 27.38 -7.91 -16.10
C ARG A 101 26.59 -7.35 -17.29
N HIS A 102 27.18 -6.38 -17.96
CA HIS A 102 26.68 -5.77 -19.20
C HIS A 102 25.34 -5.01 -19.05
N LYS A 103 25.12 -4.37 -17.90
CA LYS A 103 23.97 -3.49 -17.66
C LYS A 103 24.42 -2.08 -17.26
N VAL A 104 23.64 -1.09 -17.68
CA VAL A 104 23.73 0.31 -17.29
C VAL A 104 22.56 0.63 -16.37
N CYS A 105 22.87 1.26 -15.23
CA CYS A 105 21.87 1.78 -14.31
C CYS A 105 21.43 3.18 -14.75
N ILE A 106 20.12 3.39 -14.84
CA ILE A 106 19.49 4.68 -15.11
C ILE A 106 18.65 5.04 -13.89
N ASN A 107 19.00 6.15 -13.24
CA ASN A 107 18.18 6.69 -12.15
C ASN A 107 16.87 7.24 -12.74
N VAL A 108 15.74 6.92 -12.14
CA VAL A 108 14.44 7.45 -12.55
C VAL A 108 13.68 7.91 -11.30
N PRO A 109 12.72 8.85 -11.42
CA PRO A 109 11.90 9.26 -10.29
C PRO A 109 11.40 8.07 -9.45
N ARG A 110 11.73 8.04 -8.17
CA ARG A 110 11.33 7.03 -7.17
C ARG A 110 11.95 5.63 -7.37
N SER A 111 12.96 5.48 -8.24
CA SER A 111 13.41 4.16 -8.74
C SER A 111 14.74 4.17 -9.54
N TYR A 112 15.13 3.00 -10.05
CA TYR A 112 16.16 2.85 -11.06
C TYR A 112 15.78 1.79 -12.11
N LYS A 113 16.39 1.87 -13.28
CA LYS A 113 16.26 0.88 -14.36
C LYS A 113 17.63 0.33 -14.74
N CYS A 114 17.74 -0.98 -14.85
CA CYS A 114 18.91 -1.63 -15.44
C CYS A 114 18.63 -1.97 -16.91
N ILE A 115 19.35 -1.36 -17.84
CA ILE A 115 19.25 -1.65 -19.27
C ILE A 115 20.53 -2.33 -19.77
N CYS A 116 20.47 -3.10 -20.85
CA CYS A 116 21.65 -3.70 -21.47
C CYS A 116 22.49 -2.61 -22.18
N TYR A 117 23.79 -2.82 -22.36
CA TYR A 117 24.58 -1.92 -23.21
C TYR A 117 24.02 -1.91 -24.65
N PRO A 118 24.11 -0.77 -25.36
CA PRO A 118 23.68 -0.67 -26.76
C PRO A 118 24.37 -1.69 -27.67
N GLU A 119 25.61 -2.06 -27.33
CA GLU A 119 26.47 -2.98 -28.09
C GLU A 119 26.03 -4.45 -27.98
N ASP A 120 25.20 -4.79 -26.99
CA ASP A 120 24.69 -6.15 -26.76
C ASP A 120 23.38 -6.46 -27.51
N ILE A 121 22.87 -5.53 -28.33
CA ILE A 121 21.64 -5.69 -29.13
C ILE A 121 21.97 -6.42 -30.46
N GLY A 122 22.73 -7.52 -30.37
CA GLY A 122 23.04 -8.39 -31.50
C GLY A 122 22.10 -9.61 -31.57
N PRO A 123 21.82 -10.18 -32.76
CA PRO A 123 20.91 -11.32 -32.93
C PRO A 123 21.38 -12.60 -32.21
N ARG A 124 22.66 -12.67 -31.79
CA ARG A 124 23.21 -13.82 -31.02
C ARG A 124 23.08 -13.69 -29.51
N TYR A 125 22.81 -12.49 -28.96
CA TYR A 125 22.76 -12.25 -27.51
C TYR A 125 21.34 -12.26 -26.94
N HIS A 126 20.36 -12.61 -27.76
CA HIS A 126 18.96 -12.27 -27.50
C HIS A 126 18.17 -13.25 -26.64
N ARG A 127 18.78 -14.28 -26.03
CA ARG A 127 17.95 -15.36 -25.45
C ARG A 127 18.26 -15.90 -24.05
N ARG A 128 19.31 -15.50 -23.33
CA ARG A 128 19.51 -16.07 -21.97
C ARG A 128 19.90 -15.16 -20.81
N ASN A 129 20.30 -13.89 -21.00
CA ASN A 129 20.76 -13.12 -19.83
C ASN A 129 20.47 -11.61 -19.78
N CYS A 130 19.83 -11.03 -20.81
CA CYS A 130 19.35 -9.65 -20.71
C CYS A 130 17.87 -9.58 -21.08
N SER A 131 17.06 -10.40 -20.40
CA SER A 131 15.61 -10.30 -20.47
C SER A 131 15.18 -8.97 -19.84
N ARG A 132 14.65 -8.09 -20.69
CA ARG A 132 13.94 -6.86 -20.28
C ARG A 132 12.92 -7.20 -19.19
N LYS A 133 13.13 -6.69 -17.98
CA LYS A 133 12.09 -6.19 -17.05
C LYS A 133 12.68 -5.67 -15.75
N ILE A 134 11.97 -4.68 -15.24
CA ILE A 134 12.28 -3.68 -14.21
C ILE A 134 12.03 -4.28 -12.82
N TYR A 135 12.81 -3.87 -11.81
CA TYR A 135 12.53 -4.12 -10.39
C TYR A 135 12.45 -2.81 -9.63
N ILE A 136 11.28 -2.55 -9.06
CA ILE A 136 11.08 -2.14 -7.65
C ILE A 136 9.88 -2.94 -7.16
#